data_AF-A0AB74U9J7-F1
#
_entry.id   AF-A0AB74U9J7-F1
#
_cell.length_a   1.000
_cell.length_b   1.000
_cell.length_c   1.000
_cell.angle_alpha   90.00
_cell.angle_beta   90.00
_cell.angle_gamma   90.00
#
_symmetry.space_group_name_H-M   'P 1'
#
loop_
_entity.id
_entity.type
_entity.pdbx_description
1 polymer ?
#
loop_
_entity_poly.entity_id
_entity_poly.type
_entity_poly.pdbx_seq_one_letter_code
_entity_poly.pdbx_strand_id
1 'polypeptide(L)' 'MSTSTFKQREWVKWKWGPNWAEGQVTKRFHEPVTRKLQGSEITRKGSKANPAYLIKQEDGSRVLKLHSELEKA' A
#
# COMPACT_ATOMS: atom_id res chain seq x y z
N MET A 1 -13.66 15.62 7.00
CA MET A 1 -12.28 15.92 6.59
C MET A 1 -11.89 14.94 5.50
N SER A 2 -11.57 15.43 4.30
CA SER A 2 -11.20 14.58 3.17
C SER A 2 -9.72 14.23 3.29
N THR A 3 -9.39 13.04 3.79
CA THR A 3 -8.01 12.55 3.75
C THR A 3 -7.60 12.39 2.29
N SER A 4 -6.50 13.04 1.88
CA SER A 4 -5.94 12.82 0.55
C SER A 4 -5.58 11.35 0.39
N THR A 5 -6.04 10.68 -0.66
CA THR A 5 -5.81 9.24 -0.86
C THR A 5 -5.16 9.00 -2.21
N PHE A 6 -4.32 7.97 -2.28
CA PHE A 6 -3.70 7.59 -3.54
C PHE A 6 -4.70 6.92 -4.47
N LYS A 7 -4.54 7.16 -5.77
CA LYS A 7 -5.37 6.59 -6.83
C LYS A 7 -4.72 5.32 -7.40
N GLN A 8 -5.53 4.50 -8.05
CA GLN A 8 -4.99 3.38 -8.83
C GLN A 8 -4.04 3.92 -9.92
N ARG A 9 -2.95 3.19 -10.17
CA ARG A 9 -1.83 3.55 -11.05
C ARG A 9 -0.91 4.67 -10.54
N GLU A 10 -1.20 5.25 -9.38
CA GLU A 10 -0.29 6.21 -8.77
C GLU A 10 0.95 5.50 -8.21
N TRP A 11 2.10 6.13 -8.37
CA TRP A 11 3.36 5.67 -7.81
C TRP A 11 3.53 6.21 -6.40
N VAL A 12 3.88 5.30 -5.50
CA VAL A 12 4.09 5.57 -4.08
C VAL A 12 5.39 4.92 -3.62
N LYS A 13 5.96 5.49 -2.57
CA LYS A 13 7.17 4.97 -1.92
C LYS A 13 6.98 4.81 -0.43
N TRP A 14 7.77 3.93 0.16
CA TRP A 14 7.80 3.70 1.60
C TRP A 14 9.22 3.38 2.06
N LYS A 15 9.47 3.60 3.35
CA LYS A 15 10.74 3.24 3.98
C LYS A 15 10.92 1.72 4.05
N TRP A 16 12.10 1.27 3.64
CA TRP A 16 12.59 -0.10 3.79
C TRP A 16 13.98 -0.05 4.41
N GLY A 17 14.04 -0.15 5.74
CA GLY A 17 15.29 0.07 6.48
C GLY A 17 15.82 1.50 6.21
N PRO A 18 17.11 1.67 5.83
CA PRO A 18 17.66 2.98 5.47
C PRO A 18 17.22 3.46 4.08
N ASN A 19 16.75 2.54 3.22
CA ASN A 19 16.43 2.82 1.83
C ASN A 19 14.92 3.06 1.61
N TRP A 20 14.57 3.39 0.38
CA TRP A 20 13.18 3.50 -0.08
C TRP A 20 12.86 2.38 -1.05
N ALA A 21 11.64 1.87 -0.96
CA ALA A 21 11.05 1.01 -1.97
C ALA A 21 9.89 1.75 -2.62
N GLU A 22 9.66 1.49 -3.89
CA GLU A 22 8.61 2.12 -4.68
C GLU A 22 7.73 1.08 -5.36
N GLY A 23 6.53 1.50 -5.73
CA GLY A 23 5.63 0.69 -6.53
C GLY A 23 4.34 1.41 -6.87
N GLN A 24 3.55 0.77 -7.71
CA GLN A 24 2.31 1.31 -8.22
C GLN A 24 1.09 0.80 -7.44
N VAL A 25 0.20 1.69 -7.03
CA VAL A 25 -1.07 1.34 -6.39
C VAL A 25 -1.95 0.58 -7.37
N THR A 26 -2.38 -0.62 -6.99
CA THR A 26 -3.27 -1.47 -7.80
C THR A 26 -4.69 -1.53 -7.27
N LYS A 27 -4.87 -1.49 -5.94
CA LYS A 27 -6.19 -1.47 -5.28
C LYS A 27 -6.12 -0.69 -3.96
N ARG A 28 -7.25 -0.12 -3.56
CA ARG A 28 -7.46 0.58 -2.28
C ARG A 28 -8.58 -0.06 -1.49
N PHE A 29 -8.42 -0.15 -0.17
CA PHE A 29 -9.37 -0.76 0.75
C PHE A 29 -9.62 0.17 1.93
N HIS A 30 -10.89 0.47 2.19
CA HIS A 30 -11.33 1.32 3.32
C HIS A 30 -11.73 0.51 4.56
N GLU A 31 -11.42 -0.79 4.57
CA GLU A 31 -11.75 -1.76 5.60
C GLU A 31 -10.55 -2.71 5.81
N PRO A 32 -10.51 -3.49 6.91
CA PRO A 32 -9.50 -4.51 7.10
C PRO A 32 -9.42 -5.47 5.91
N VAL A 33 -8.20 -5.73 5.46
CA VAL A 33 -7.95 -6.59 4.30
C VAL A 33 -6.78 -7.52 4.59
N THR A 34 -6.98 -8.78 4.23
CA THR A 34 -5.96 -9.84 4.29
C THR A 34 -5.63 -10.30 2.88
N ARG A 35 -4.34 -10.47 2.58
CA ARG A 35 -3.85 -11.01 1.31
C ARG A 35 -2.72 -11.98 1.56
N LYS A 36 -2.72 -13.07 0.79
CA LYS A 36 -1.56 -13.96 0.69
C LYS A 36 -0.53 -13.33 -0.25
N LEU A 37 0.63 -12.96 0.27
CA LEU A 37 1.71 -12.29 -0.43
C LEU A 37 3.01 -13.02 -0.10
N GLN A 38 3.78 -13.39 -1.14
CA GLN A 38 5.08 -14.07 -0.99
C GLN A 38 5.04 -15.29 -0.04
N GLY A 39 3.94 -16.06 -0.10
CA GLY A 39 3.75 -17.26 0.73
C GLY A 39 3.14 -17.01 2.12
N SER A 40 3.05 -15.76 2.58
CA SER A 40 2.53 -15.42 3.91
C SER A 40 1.20 -14.65 3.84
N GLU A 41 0.36 -14.79 4.87
CA GLU A 41 -0.84 -13.97 5.01
C GLU A 41 -0.52 -12.64 5.69
N ILE A 42 -0.80 -11.54 5.00
CA ILE A 42 -0.58 -10.19 5.48
C ILE A 42 -1.92 -9.50 5.66
N THR A 43 -2.18 -9.03 6.88
CA THR A 43 -3.37 -8.25 7.22
C THR A 43 -3.00 -6.78 7.46
N ARG A 44 -3.81 -5.87 6.91
CA ARG A 44 -3.76 -4.44 7.22
C ARG A 44 -5.16 -3.95 7.58
N LYS A 45 -5.23 -3.15 8.66
CA LYS A 45 -6.47 -2.58 9.20
C LYS A 45 -6.83 -1.29 8.45
N GLY A 46 -7.19 -1.42 7.18
CA GLY A 46 -7.64 -0.28 6.37
C GLY A 46 -8.88 0.38 6.97
N SER A 47 -8.99 1.70 6.82
CA SER A 47 -10.15 2.49 7.21
C SER A 47 -10.42 3.63 6.23
N LYS A 48 -11.50 4.39 6.41
CA LYS A 48 -11.74 5.62 5.62
C LYS A 48 -10.64 6.67 5.83
N ALA A 49 -10.12 6.78 7.06
CA ALA A 49 -9.08 7.75 7.41
C ALA A 49 -7.65 7.24 7.11
N ASN A 50 -7.42 5.94 7.14
CA ASN A 50 -6.14 5.30 6.85
C ASN A 50 -6.36 4.06 5.97
N PRO A 51 -6.67 4.24 4.68
CA PRO A 51 -6.93 3.10 3.80
C PRO A 51 -5.70 2.22 3.61
N ALA A 52 -5.93 0.94 3.34
CA ALA A 52 -4.89 0.02 2.91
C ALA A 52 -4.78 0.01 1.38
N TYR A 53 -3.58 -0.23 0.87
CA TYR A 53 -3.25 -0.27 -0.54
C TYR A 53 -2.51 -1.55 -0.89
N LEU A 54 -2.97 -2.22 -1.94
CA LEU A 54 -2.18 -3.26 -2.61
C LEU A 54 -1.31 -2.58 -3.67
N ILE A 55 0.00 -2.72 -3.53
CA ILE A 55 0.99 -2.07 -4.38
C ILE A 55 1.75 -3.16 -5.13
N LYS A 56 2.02 -2.93 -6.42
CA LYS A 56 2.85 -3.79 -7.27
C LYS A 56 4.18 -3.11 -7.53
N GLN A 57 5.28 -3.81 -7.27
CA GLN A 57 6.64 -3.35 -7.53
C GLN A 57 7.06 -3.70 -8.98
N GLU A 58 8.19 -3.15 -9.43
CA GLU A 58 8.70 -3.37 -10.79
C GLU A 58 9.01 -4.84 -11.09
N ASP A 59 9.54 -5.57 -10.11
CA ASP A 59 9.81 -7.01 -10.16
C ASP A 59 8.54 -7.88 -10.20
N GLY A 60 7.36 -7.25 -10.16
CA GLY A 60 6.07 -7.91 -10.17
C GLY A 60 5.57 -8.38 -8.81
N SER A 61 6.41 -8.31 -7.76
CA SER A 61 6.00 -8.60 -6.40
C SER A 61 4.94 -7.61 -5.91
N ARG A 62 4.21 -8.01 -4.87
CA ARG A 62 3.13 -7.22 -4.30
C ARG A 62 3.28 -7.07 -2.81
N VAL A 63 2.94 -5.88 -2.31
CA VAL A 63 2.94 -5.55 -0.89
C VAL A 63 1.61 -4.92 -0.49
N LEU A 64 1.29 -5.03 0.80
CA LEU A 64 0.10 -4.44 1.39
C LEU A 64 0.53 -3.40 2.44
N LYS A 65 0.14 -2.14 2.24
CA LYS A 65 0.58 -1.00 3.06
C LYS A 65 -0.59 -0.10 3.45
N LEU A 66 -0.55 0.51 4.62
CA LEU A 66 -1.49 1.56 5.03
C LEU A 66 -1.10 2.90 4.43
N HIS A 67 -2.06 3.82 4.30
CA HIS A 67 -1.83 5.18 3.82
C HIS A 67 -0.72 5.88 4.61
N SER A 68 -0.73 5.73 5.93
CA SER A 68 0.28 6.30 6.83
C SER A 68 1.69 5.75 6.64
N GLU A 69 1.87 4.64 5.91
CA GLU A 69 3.19 4.07 5.58
C GLU A 69 3.74 4.59 4.25
N LEU A 70 2.96 5.38 3.50
CA LEU A 70 3.22 5.71 2.10
C LEU A 70 3.40 7.20 1.88
N GLU A 71 4.32 7.52 0.99
CA GLU A 71 4.51 8.85 0.44
C GLU A 71 4.34 8.80 -1.08
N LYS A 72 4.03 9.96 -1.68
CA LYS A 72 4.06 10.07 -3.14
C LYS A 72 5.49 9.86 -3.62
N ALA A 73 5.67 8.98 -4.61
CA ALA A 73 6.98 8.73 -5.21
C ALA A 73 7.55 10.01 -5.82
#